data_AF-A0ABD1I2H1-F1
#
_entry.id   AF-A0ABD1I2H1-F1
#
_cell.length_a   1.000
_cell.length_b   1.000
_cell.length_c   1.000
_cell.angle_alpha   90.00
_cell.angle_beta   90.00
_cell.angle_gamma   90.00
#
_symmetry.space_group_name_H-M   'P 1'
#
loop_
_entity.id
_entity.type
_entity.pdbx_description
1 polymer ?
#
loop_
_entity_poly.entity_id
_entity_poly.type
_entity_poly.pdbx_seq_one_letter_code
_entity_poly.pdbx_strand_id
1 'polypeptide(L)'
;MADGLRRVARAYYERSSEEQRDEAKDFFTRLDLNGDDRISLEEFKSCFASGEEFFSKLDSRSAGFLDFSDVLVLFYHQKKALISISRCDGCSQKIMGPYFSCVLCLDHFPSTYDLCCDCHLLERNREDMQKSRN
;
A
#
# COMPACT_ATOMS: atom_id res chain seq x y z
N MET A 1 -4.63 1.63 -10.45
CA MET A 1 -4.35 0.84 -9.23
C MET A 1 -4.06 1.71 -7.99
N ALA A 2 -3.49 2.92 -8.11
CA ALA A 2 -3.07 3.73 -6.95
C ALA A 2 -4.16 4.57 -6.23
N ASP A 3 -5.28 4.89 -6.88
CA ASP A 3 -6.25 5.86 -6.32
C ASP A 3 -6.98 5.34 -5.07
N GLY A 4 -7.38 4.07 -5.05
CA GLY A 4 -8.08 3.47 -3.90
C GLY A 4 -7.22 3.43 -2.63
N LEU A 5 -5.93 3.10 -2.77
CA LEU A 5 -5.00 3.05 -1.64
C LEU A 5 -4.71 4.46 -1.09
N ARG A 6 -4.56 5.46 -1.96
CA ARG A 6 -4.43 6.87 -1.56
C ARG A 6 -5.64 7.32 -0.75
N ARG A 7 -6.86 6.95 -1.17
CA ARG A 7 -8.09 7.28 -0.42
C ARG A 7 -8.12 6.64 0.97
N VAL A 8 -7.69 5.39 1.09
CA VAL A 8 -7.60 4.69 2.40
C VAL A 8 -6.56 5.35 3.29
N ALA A 9 -5.35 5.58 2.77
CA ALA A 9 -4.28 6.23 3.51
C ALA A 9 -4.66 7.63 3.99
N ARG A 10 -5.34 8.41 3.13
CA ARG A 10 -5.88 9.72 3.48
C ARG A 10 -6.94 9.62 4.57
N ALA A 11 -7.90 8.72 4.45
CA ALA A 11 -8.94 8.53 5.47
C ALA A 11 -8.34 8.08 6.81
N TYR A 12 -7.29 7.24 6.78
CA TYR A 12 -6.54 6.86 7.97
C TYR A 12 -5.89 8.08 8.62
N TYR A 13 -5.17 8.90 7.85
CA TYR A 13 -4.53 10.12 8.34
C TYR A 13 -5.55 11.13 8.92
N GLU A 14 -6.66 11.38 8.23
CA GLU A 14 -7.70 12.31 8.68
C GLU A 14 -8.40 11.84 9.97
N ARG A 15 -8.54 10.52 10.18
CA ARG A 15 -9.08 9.93 11.41
C ARG A 15 -8.05 9.67 12.49
N SER A 16 -6.77 9.88 12.22
CA SER A 16 -5.69 9.65 13.17
C SER A 16 -5.65 10.73 14.26
N SER A 17 -5.04 10.37 15.39
CA SER A 17 -4.74 11.32 16.46
C SER A 17 -3.80 12.45 15.97
N GLU A 18 -3.73 13.56 16.71
CA GLU A 18 -2.80 14.65 16.38
C GLU A 18 -1.34 14.16 16.36
N GLU A 19 -0.96 13.35 17.35
CA GLU A 19 0.37 12.73 17.43
C GLU A 19 0.72 11.94 16.15
N GLN A 20 -0.18 11.08 15.68
CA GLN A 20 0.02 10.30 14.46
C GLN A 20 0.08 11.17 13.19
N ARG A 21 -0.63 12.30 13.17
CA ARG A 21 -0.57 13.24 12.06
C ARG A 21 0.75 13.99 12.06
N ASP A 22 1.26 14.35 13.23
CA ASP A 22 2.56 15.00 13.36
C ASP A 22 3.70 14.03 13.05
N GLU A 23 3.59 12.75 13.41
CA GLU A 23 4.52 11.71 12.95
C GLU A 23 4.54 11.57 11.42
N ALA A 24 3.38 11.66 10.76
CA ALA A 24 3.31 11.58 9.31
C ALA A 24 3.94 12.80 8.62
N LYS A 25 3.80 13.99 9.22
CA LYS A 25 4.47 15.22 8.77
C LYS A 25 5.97 15.14 9.01
N ASP A 26 6.41 14.71 10.19
CA ASP A 26 7.84 14.52 10.49
C ASP A 26 8.47 13.51 9.54
N PHE A 27 7.75 12.42 9.25
CA PHE A 27 8.17 11.45 8.26
C PHE A 27 8.31 12.06 6.86
N PHE A 28 7.39 12.93 6.44
CA PHE A 28 7.50 13.67 5.18
C PHE A 28 8.73 14.60 5.18
N THR A 29 8.89 15.43 6.21
CA THR A 29 10.01 16.38 6.36
C THR A 29 11.36 15.68 6.39
N ARG A 30 11.43 14.46 6.92
CA ARG A 30 12.67 13.68 6.92
C ARG A 30 13.07 13.14 5.55
N LEU A 31 12.10 12.96 4.66
CA LEU A 31 12.35 12.50 3.30
C LEU A 31 12.56 13.67 2.34
N ASP A 32 11.90 14.80 2.56
CA ASP A 32 12.09 16.05 1.83
C ASP A 32 13.35 16.79 2.34
N LEU A 33 14.51 16.37 1.82
CA LEU A 33 15.81 16.92 2.24
C LEU A 33 16.05 18.34 1.73
N ASN A 34 15.47 18.68 0.57
CA ASN A 34 15.66 19.98 -0.07
C ASN A 34 14.60 21.02 0.32
N GLY A 35 13.49 20.58 0.95
CA GLY A 35 12.40 21.43 1.43
C GLY A 35 11.50 21.98 0.32
N ASP A 36 11.36 21.26 -0.81
CA ASP A 36 10.56 21.68 -1.97
C ASP A 36 9.10 21.18 -1.92
N ASP A 37 8.68 20.63 -0.78
CA ASP A 37 7.37 20.02 -0.52
C ASP A 37 7.08 18.83 -1.47
N ARG A 38 8.12 18.24 -2.05
CA ARG A 38 8.06 17.05 -2.90
C ARG A 38 9.23 16.14 -2.57
N ILE A 39 9.12 14.87 -2.94
CA ILE A 39 10.22 13.92 -2.76
C ILE A 39 10.64 13.42 -4.13
N SER A 40 11.87 13.73 -4.50
CA SER A 40 12.53 13.22 -5.69
C SER A 40 12.96 11.76 -5.50
N LEU A 41 13.22 11.06 -6.60
CA LEU A 41 13.74 9.69 -6.56
C LEU A 41 15.09 9.61 -5.82
N GLU A 42 15.94 10.64 -5.93
CA GLU A 42 17.24 10.67 -5.26
C GLU A 42 17.09 10.78 -3.73
N GLU A 43 16.20 11.64 -3.26
CA GLU A 43 15.86 11.77 -1.83
C GLU A 43 15.25 10.48 -1.29
N PHE A 44 14.36 9.87 -2.07
CA PHE A 44 13.77 8.59 -1.72
C PHE A 44 14.82 7.47 -1.63
N LYS A 45 15.77 7.41 -2.56
CA LYS A 45 16.88 6.43 -2.54
C LYS A 45 17.82 6.64 -1.36
N SER A 46 18.02 7.89 -0.94
CA SER A 46 18.85 8.22 0.22
C SER A 46 18.29 7.62 1.52
N CYS A 47 16.96 7.58 1.66
CA CYS A 47 16.30 6.93 2.80
C CYS A 47 15.97 5.44 2.58
N PHE A 48 15.75 5.01 1.33
CA PHE A 48 15.33 3.64 0.99
C PHE A 48 16.26 3.04 -0.07
N ALA A 49 17.21 2.22 0.37
CA ALA A 49 18.25 1.59 -0.49
C ALA A 49 17.70 0.70 -1.64
N SER A 50 16.43 0.27 -1.59
CA SER A 50 15.77 -0.53 -2.64
C SER A 50 14.48 0.14 -3.16
N GLY A 51 14.48 1.46 -3.19
CA GLY A 51 13.28 2.26 -3.37
C GLY A 51 12.73 2.40 -4.79
N GLU A 52 13.46 2.05 -5.87
CA GLU A 52 13.04 2.39 -7.24
C GLU A 52 11.73 1.74 -7.70
N GLU A 53 11.55 0.44 -7.45
CA GLU A 53 10.30 -0.25 -7.75
C GLU A 53 9.14 0.30 -6.91
N PHE A 54 9.43 0.72 -5.68
CA PHE A 54 8.42 1.23 -4.76
C PHE A 54 8.02 2.66 -5.15
N PHE A 55 9.00 3.50 -5.47
CA PHE A 55 8.82 4.86 -5.98
C PHE A 55 7.98 4.84 -7.25
N SER A 56 8.32 3.97 -8.22
CA SER A 56 7.57 3.87 -9.47
C SER A 56 6.11 3.42 -9.28
N LYS A 57 5.83 2.68 -8.20
CA LYS A 57 4.47 2.26 -7.84
C LYS A 57 3.69 3.34 -7.11
N LEU A 58 4.37 4.15 -6.30
CA LEU A 58 3.78 5.28 -5.59
C LEU A 58 3.53 6.45 -6.54
N ASP A 59 4.50 6.78 -7.40
CA ASP A 59 4.42 7.80 -8.45
C ASP A 59 3.54 7.35 -9.63
N SER A 60 2.27 7.09 -9.33
CA SER A 60 1.26 6.72 -10.31
C SER A 60 0.89 7.85 -11.27
N ARG A 61 1.27 9.09 -10.92
CA ARG A 61 1.08 10.26 -11.77
C ARG A 61 2.24 10.44 -12.77
N SER A 62 3.30 9.63 -12.67
CA SER A 62 4.52 9.74 -13.47
C SER A 62 5.02 11.19 -13.54
N ALA A 63 4.92 11.89 -12.42
CA ALA A 63 5.37 13.27 -12.32
C ALA A 63 6.89 13.33 -12.08
N GLY A 64 7.50 12.21 -11.66
CA GLY A 64 8.89 12.13 -11.23
C GLY A 64 9.11 12.49 -9.77
N PHE A 65 8.04 12.78 -9.03
CA PHE A 65 8.07 13.26 -7.64
C PHE A 65 6.90 12.67 -6.84
N LEU A 66 7.12 12.37 -5.57
CA LEU A 66 6.05 11.98 -4.64
C LEU A 66 5.49 13.21 -3.93
N ASP A 67 4.17 13.35 -3.95
CA ASP A 67 3.46 14.37 -3.18
C ASP A 67 3.14 13.88 -1.76
N PHE A 68 2.62 14.78 -0.90
CA PHE A 68 2.22 14.40 0.46
C PHE A 68 1.22 13.23 0.48
N SER A 69 0.31 13.14 -0.50
CA SER A 69 -0.65 12.03 -0.56
C SER A 69 0.03 10.69 -0.89
N ASP A 70 1.12 10.70 -1.66
CA ASP A 70 1.96 9.53 -1.92
C ASP A 70 2.71 9.08 -0.69
N VAL A 71 3.21 10.03 0.09
CA VAL A 71 3.90 9.74 1.35
C VAL A 71 2.93 9.22 2.41
N LEU A 72 1.68 9.68 2.43
CA LEU A 72 0.66 9.10 3.31
C LEU A 72 0.46 7.60 3.05
N VAL A 73 0.54 7.16 1.78
CA VAL A 73 0.49 5.74 1.44
C VAL A 73 1.69 5.01 2.05
N LEU A 74 2.89 5.56 1.88
CA LEU A 74 4.11 5.00 2.48
C LEU A 74 4.03 4.93 4.01
N PHE A 75 3.57 6.01 4.65
CA PHE A 75 3.38 6.10 6.11
C PHE A 75 2.32 5.10 6.60
N TYR A 76 1.20 4.97 5.89
CA TYR A 76 0.18 3.97 6.18
C TYR A 76 0.77 2.56 6.10
N HIS A 77 1.58 2.26 5.08
CA HIS A 77 2.28 0.98 4.96
C HIS A 77 3.26 0.73 6.10
N GLN A 78 4.04 1.73 6.51
CA GLN A 78 5.02 1.63 7.58
C GLN A 78 4.36 1.42 8.96
N LYS A 79 3.28 2.16 9.26
CA LYS A 79 2.59 2.07 10.56
C LYS A 79 1.74 0.81 10.71
N LYS A 80 1.14 0.32 9.62
CA LYS A 80 0.33 -0.92 9.64
C LYS A 80 1.15 -2.18 9.39
N ALA A 81 2.49 -2.08 9.34
CA ALA A 81 3.37 -3.21 9.03
C ALA A 81 2.98 -3.95 7.73
N LEU A 82 2.39 -3.26 6.76
CA LEU A 82 2.10 -3.79 5.42
C LEU A 82 3.36 -3.84 4.53
N ILE A 83 4.53 -3.87 5.18
CA ILE A 83 5.81 -4.31 4.62
C ILE A 83 6.04 -5.80 4.98
N SER A 84 5.09 -6.49 5.62
CA SER A 84 4.82 -7.84 5.13
C SER A 84 4.25 -7.66 3.74
N ILE A 85 5.13 -7.73 2.75
CA ILE A 85 4.75 -7.92 1.36
C ILE A 85 4.07 -9.29 1.31
N SER A 86 2.80 -9.34 1.77
CA SER A 86 1.99 -10.55 1.68
C SER A 86 1.92 -10.88 0.20
N ARG A 87 2.33 -12.09 -0.12
CA ARG A 87 2.16 -12.62 -1.47
C ARG A 87 0.71 -13.02 -1.57
N CYS A 88 0.09 -12.71 -2.70
CA CYS A 88 -1.22 -13.25 -3.00
C CYS A 88 -1.15 -14.77 -3.02
N ASP A 89 -1.94 -15.47 -2.23
CA ASP A 89 -1.99 -16.94 -2.22
C ASP A 89 -2.47 -17.51 -3.56
N GLY A 90 -3.21 -16.72 -4.35
CA GLY A 90 -3.68 -17.12 -5.69
C GLY A 90 -2.62 -17.00 -6.79
N CYS A 91 -1.89 -15.88 -6.86
CA CYS A 91 -0.96 -15.61 -7.97
C CYS A 91 0.52 -15.49 -7.53
N SER A 92 0.81 -15.64 -6.25
CA SER A 92 2.14 -15.48 -5.63
C SER A 92 2.81 -14.12 -5.84
N GLN A 93 2.10 -13.14 -6.42
CA GLN A 93 2.59 -11.79 -6.64
C GLN A 93 2.51 -10.97 -5.36
N LYS A 94 3.44 -10.03 -5.22
CA LYS A 94 3.48 -9.06 -4.12
C LYS A 94 2.22 -8.20 -4.15
N ILE A 95 1.42 -8.22 -3.08
CA ILE A 95 0.24 -7.36 -3.00
C ILE A 95 0.69 -5.94 -2.63
N MET A 96 0.46 -5.00 -3.55
CA MET A 96 0.84 -3.59 -3.43
C MET A 96 -0.40 -2.71 -3.54
N GLY A 97 -1.39 -2.96 -2.68
CA GLY A 97 -2.71 -2.34 -2.74
C GLY A 97 -3.70 -2.93 -1.74
N PRO A 98 -4.97 -2.51 -1.79
CA PRO A 98 -6.03 -3.16 -1.05
C PRO A 98 -6.06 -4.65 -1.37
N TYR A 99 -6.29 -5.46 -0.35
CA TYR A 99 -6.32 -6.91 -0.46
C TYR A 99 -7.40 -7.47 0.43
N PHE A 100 -7.78 -8.70 0.14
CA PHE A 100 -8.74 -9.45 0.93
C PHE A 100 -7.98 -10.47 1.75
N SER A 101 -8.13 -10.40 3.07
CA SER A 101 -7.57 -11.41 3.97
C SER A 101 -8.70 -12.22 4.58
N CYS A 102 -8.49 -13.51 4.76
CA CYS A 102 -9.41 -14.35 5.52
C CYS A 102 -9.40 -13.92 6.99
N VAL A 103 -10.53 -13.43 7.49
CA VAL A 103 -10.70 -12.99 8.89
C VAL A 103 -10.35 -14.09 9.89
N LEU A 104 -10.60 -15.37 9.54
CA LEU A 104 -10.28 -16.52 10.38
C LEU A 104 -8.78 -16.86 10.40
N CYS A 105 -8.05 -16.51 9.34
CA CYS A 105 -6.63 -16.80 9.21
C CYS A 105 -5.75 -15.63 9.66
N LEU A 106 -6.32 -14.44 9.83
CA LEU A 106 -5.60 -13.18 10.07
C LEU A 106 -4.68 -13.25 11.32
N ASP A 107 -5.12 -13.94 12.38
CA ASP A 107 -4.35 -14.07 13.62
C ASP A 107 -3.31 -15.21 13.60
N HIS A 108 -3.27 -16.01 12.55
CA HIS A 108 -2.38 -17.17 12.42
C HIS A 108 -1.13 -16.85 11.60
N PHE A 109 -0.39 -15.79 11.93
CA PHE A 109 0.86 -15.47 11.22
C PHE A 109 1.90 -16.60 11.36
N PRO A 110 2.57 -17.05 10.28
CA PRO A 110 2.58 -16.51 8.90
C PRO A 110 1.56 -17.14 7.94
N SER A 111 0.63 -17.97 8.42
CA SER A 111 -0.39 -18.68 7.64
C SER A 111 -1.67 -17.85 7.44
N THR A 112 -1.52 -16.57 7.11
CA THR A 112 -2.65 -15.76 6.62
C THR A 112 -3.00 -16.19 5.19
N TYR A 113 -4.26 -16.02 4.80
CA TYR A 113 -4.69 -16.25 3.42
C TYR A 113 -5.11 -14.91 2.81
N ASP A 114 -4.24 -14.36 1.97
CA ASP A 114 -4.32 -13.01 1.43
C ASP A 114 -4.46 -13.06 -0.10
N LEU A 115 -5.49 -12.42 -0.66
CA LEU A 115 -5.74 -12.36 -2.09
C LEU A 115 -5.71 -10.92 -2.62
N CYS A 116 -5.08 -10.73 -3.77
CA CYS A 116 -5.24 -9.50 -4.53
C CYS A 116 -6.65 -9.39 -5.13
N CYS A 117 -7.07 -8.17 -5.47
CA CYS A 117 -8.38 -7.91 -6.07
C CYS A 117 -8.65 -8.78 -7.31
N ASP A 118 -7.65 -8.99 -8.17
CA ASP A 118 -7.81 -9.78 -9.39
C ASP A 118 -8.09 -11.25 -9.08
N CYS A 119 -7.33 -11.86 -8.17
CA CYS A 119 -7.55 -13.24 -7.75
C CYS A 119 -8.89 -13.41 -7.04
N HIS A 120 -9.28 -12.45 -6.20
CA HIS A 120 -10.58 -12.48 -5.53
C HIS A 120 -11.75 -12.42 -6.53
N LEU A 121 -11.62 -11.62 -7.60
CA LEU A 121 -12.63 -11.55 -8.67
C LEU A 121 -12.71 -12.85 -9.48
N LEU A 122 -11.58 -13.51 -9.73
CA LEU A 122 -11.54 -14.78 -10.46
C LEU A 122 -12.17 -15.94 -9.69
N GLU A 123 -11.97 -16.02 -8.37
CA GLU A 123 -12.61 -17.03 -7.53
C GLU A 123 -14.14 -16.88 -7.53
N ARG A 124 -14.67 -15.64 -7.45
CA ARG A 124 -16.11 -15.39 -7.57
C ARG A 124 -16.71 -15.90 -8.89
N ASN A 125 -16.01 -15.64 -10.00
CA ASN A 125 -16.47 -16.09 -11.33
C ASN A 125 -16.47 -17.63 -11.45
N ARG A 126 -15.57 -18.34 -10.74
CA ARG A 126 -15.57 -19.81 -10.69
C ARG A 126 -16.75 -20.34 -9.88
N GLU A 127 -17.05 -19.73 -8.74
CA GLU A 127 -18.22 -20.10 -7.92
C GLU A 127 -19.55 -19.87 -8.68
N ASP A 128 -19.66 -18.76 -9.41
CA ASP A 128 -20.85 -18.44 -10.21
C ASP A 128 -21.03 -19.39 -11.40
N MET A 129 -19.93 -19.81 -12.06
CA MET A 129 -19.93 -20.85 -13.10
C MET A 129 -20.30 -22.24 -12.56
N GLN A 130 -19.93 -22.55 -11.31
CA GLN A 130 -20.28 -23.82 -10.66
C GLN A 130 -21.77 -23.88 -10.30
N LYS A 131 -22.36 -22.75 -9.89
CA LYS A 131 -23.79 -22.63 -9.53
C LYS A 131 -24.72 -22.60 -10.75
N SER A 132 -24.26 -22.11 -11.90
CA SER A 132 -25.04 -22.08 -13.14
C SER A 132 -25.03 -23.39 -13.93
N ARG A 133 -24.30 -24.40 -13.43
CA ARG A 133 -24.29 -25.79 -13.94
C ARG A 133 -25.15 -26.76 -13.13
N ASN A 134 -25.75 -26.30 -12.03
CA ASN A 134 -26.66 -27.06 -11.18
C ASN A 134 -28.11 -26.56 -11.30
#